data_AF-A0A535ZLM1-F1
#
_entry.id   AF-A0A535ZLM1-F1
#
_cell.length_a   1.000
_cell.length_b   1.000
_cell.length_c   1.000
_cell.angle_alpha   90.00
_cell.angle_beta   90.00
_cell.angle_gamma   90.00
#
_symmetry.space_group_name_H-M   'P 1'
#
loop_
_entity.id
_entity.type
_entity.pdbx_description
1 polymer ?
#
loop_
_entity_poly.entity_id
_entity_poly.type
_entity_poly.pdbx_seq_one_letter_code
_entity_poly.pdbx_strand_id
1 'polypeptide(L)'
;MALPLPIPPPARPNAGVRTPLFLLGVGMALLAFIAMFAFGIIFANRGLTGRQVPVVIAAVDIQAREPITIDMVSLAQVSSSSLPPHAFLRLEDLKGY
;
A
#
# COMPACT_ATOMS: atom_id res chain seq x y z
N MET A 1 7.72 -72.00 -37.29
CA MET A 1 7.70 -70.52 -37.28
C MET A 1 7.33 -70.08 -35.87
N ALA A 2 8.26 -69.49 -35.12
CA ALA A 2 8.01 -68.97 -33.77
C ALA A 2 7.75 -67.46 -33.86
N LEU A 3 6.65 -67.00 -33.28
CA LEU A 3 6.28 -65.58 -33.19
C LEU A 3 7.18 -64.87 -32.16
N PRO A 4 7.75 -63.70 -32.48
CA PRO A 4 8.56 -62.95 -31.52
C PRO A 4 7.68 -62.43 -30.38
N LEU A 5 8.13 -62.66 -29.15
CA LEU A 5 7.46 -62.21 -27.92
C LEU A 5 7.46 -60.67 -27.83
N PRO A 6 6.38 -60.05 -27.29
CA PRO A 6 6.34 -58.61 -27.09
C PRO A 6 7.41 -58.18 -26.08
N ILE A 7 8.29 -57.27 -26.52
CA ILE A 7 9.32 -56.67 -25.70
C ILE A 7 8.62 -55.77 -24.66
N PRO A 8 8.86 -55.95 -23.34
CA PRO A 8 8.26 -55.09 -22.34
C PRO A 8 8.74 -53.64 -22.55
N PRO A 9 7.84 -52.64 -22.48
CA PRO A 9 8.22 -51.25 -22.64
C PRO A 9 9.24 -50.86 -21.54
N PRO A 10 10.21 -49.98 -21.85
CA PRO A 10 11.20 -49.55 -20.88
C PRO A 10 10.51 -48.92 -19.66
N ALA A 11 10.82 -49.44 -18.47
CA ALA A 11 10.34 -48.89 -17.22
C ALA A 11 10.82 -47.44 -17.09
N ARG A 12 9.89 -46.47 -17.08
CA ARG A 12 10.22 -45.04 -16.98
C ARG A 12 10.78 -44.75 -15.59
N PRO A 13 12.09 -44.47 -15.43
CA PRO A 13 12.68 -44.39 -14.11
C PRO A 13 12.68 -42.93 -13.65
N ASN A 14 11.53 -42.32 -13.35
CA ASN A 14 11.50 -40.91 -12.92
C ASN A 14 10.27 -40.47 -12.10
N ALA A 15 9.54 -41.39 -11.46
CA ALA A 15 8.37 -41.04 -10.65
C ALA A 15 8.73 -40.38 -9.29
N GLY A 16 9.93 -40.62 -8.74
CA GLY A 16 10.29 -40.20 -7.38
C GLY A 16 10.86 -38.79 -7.21
N VAL A 17 11.38 -38.16 -8.27
CA VAL A 17 12.05 -36.84 -8.18
C VAL A 17 11.06 -35.67 -8.32
N ARG A 18 9.88 -35.92 -8.89
CA ARG A 18 8.88 -34.86 -9.17
C ARG A 18 8.15 -34.39 -7.91
N THR A 19 7.91 -35.28 -6.96
CA THR A 19 7.18 -34.99 -5.73
C THR A 19 7.88 -33.95 -4.84
N PRO A 20 9.19 -34.08 -4.52
CA PRO A 20 9.90 -33.05 -3.74
C PRO A 20 10.01 -31.73 -4.50
N LEU A 21 10.20 -31.78 -5.83
CA LEU A 21 10.24 -30.57 -6.67
C LEU A 21 8.88 -29.85 -6.71
N PHE A 22 7.78 -30.61 -6.74
CA PHE A 22 6.42 -30.09 -6.67
C PHE A 22 6.14 -29.44 -5.30
N LEU A 23 6.52 -30.09 -4.20
CA LEU A 23 6.41 -29.54 -2.84
C LEU A 23 7.20 -28.23 -2.70
N LEU A 24 8.41 -28.17 -3.26
CA LEU A 24 9.21 -26.94 -3.29
C LEU A 24 8.48 -25.84 -4.09
N GLY A 25 7.95 -26.16 -5.27
CA GLY A 25 7.19 -25.22 -6.09
C GLY A 25 5.94 -24.69 -5.38
N VAL A 26 5.18 -25.56 -4.70
CA VAL A 26 4.01 -25.18 -3.89
C VAL A 26 4.42 -24.29 -2.73
N GLY A 27 5.52 -24.61 -2.05
CA GLY A 27 6.08 -23.77 -0.99
C GLY A 27 6.45 -22.36 -1.49
N MET A 28 7.11 -22.27 -2.64
CA MET A 28 7.48 -20.99 -3.26
C MET A 28 6.24 -20.19 -3.70
N ALA A 29 5.23 -20.86 -4.25
CA ALA A 29 3.99 -20.21 -4.65
C ALA A 29 3.23 -19.64 -3.43
N LEU A 30 3.12 -20.40 -2.34
CA LEU A 30 2.52 -19.93 -1.08
C LEU A 30 3.28 -18.74 -0.51
N LEU A 31 4.61 -18.80 -0.51
CA LEU A 31 5.45 -17.70 -0.02
C LEU A 31 5.24 -16.44 -0.86
N ALA A 32 5.25 -16.56 -2.19
CA ALA A 32 5.01 -15.44 -3.09
C ALA A 32 3.60 -14.85 -2.89
N PHE A 33 2.59 -15.70 -2.71
CA PHE A 33 1.22 -15.27 -2.44
C PHE A 33 1.13 -14.48 -1.13
N ILE A 34 1.70 -14.98 -0.03
CA ILE A 34 1.73 -14.30 1.26
C ILE A 34 2.47 -12.96 1.15
N ALA A 35 3.61 -12.94 0.46
CA ALA A 35 4.37 -11.70 0.25
C ALA A 35 3.55 -10.66 -0.53
N MET A 36 2.95 -11.04 -1.67
CA MET A 36 2.11 -10.15 -2.46
C MET A 36 0.89 -9.67 -1.67
N PHE A 37 0.26 -10.55 -0.88
CA PHE A 37 -0.86 -10.20 -0.03
C PHE A 37 -0.47 -9.19 1.06
N ALA A 38 0.66 -9.41 1.74
CA ALA A 38 1.20 -8.49 2.73
C ALA A 38 1.54 -7.13 2.11
N PHE A 39 2.18 -7.12 0.93
CA PHE A 39 2.38 -5.88 0.18
C PHE A 39 1.05 -5.21 -0.16
N GLY A 40 0.06 -5.95 -0.66
CA GLY A 40 -1.28 -5.43 -0.96
C GLY A 40 -1.91 -4.70 0.23
N ILE A 41 -1.86 -5.28 1.43
CA ILE A 41 -2.37 -4.66 2.66
C ILE A 41 -1.59 -3.37 2.99
N ILE A 42 -0.26 -3.42 2.95
CA ILE A 42 0.59 -2.26 3.26
C ILE A 42 0.30 -1.10 2.30
N PHE A 43 0.15 -1.38 1.01
CA PHE A 43 -0.13 -0.38 -0.01
C PHE A 43 -1.57 0.14 0.06
N ALA A 44 -2.57 -0.72 0.30
CA ALA A 44 -3.96 -0.30 0.49
C ALA A 44 -4.11 0.64 1.70
N ASN A 45 -3.47 0.30 2.82
CA ASN A 45 -3.52 1.14 4.02
C ASN A 45 -2.78 2.47 3.85
N ARG A 46 -1.64 2.49 3.12
CA ARG A 46 -0.91 3.73 2.81
C ARG A 46 -1.64 4.63 1.80
N GLY A 47 -2.40 4.07 0.87
CA GLY A 47 -3.15 4.82 -0.14
C GLY A 47 -4.45 5.45 0.40
N LEU A 48 -5.09 4.83 1.39
CA LEU A 48 -6.31 5.35 2.02
C LEU A 48 -6.04 6.43 3.06
N THR A 49 -4.89 6.39 3.73
CA THR A 49 -4.43 7.48 4.59
C THR A 49 -3.78 8.55 3.73
N GLY A 50 -4.59 9.29 2.97
CA GLY A 50 -4.13 10.51 2.30
C GLY A 50 -3.34 11.34 3.32
N ARG A 51 -2.08 11.63 2.98
CA ARG A 51 -1.11 12.25 3.90
C ARG A 51 -1.78 13.38 4.66
N GLN A 52 -1.93 13.22 5.97
CA GLN A 52 -2.50 14.28 6.80
C GLN A 52 -1.48 15.41 6.87
N VAL A 53 -1.96 16.63 6.65
CA VAL A 53 -1.13 17.84 6.65
C VAL A 53 -1.74 18.79 7.68
N PRO A 54 -0.92 19.45 8.52
CA PRO A 54 -1.39 20.54 9.36
C PRO A 54 -1.86 21.70 8.47
N VAL A 55 -3.03 22.23 8.78
CA VAL A 55 -3.62 23.40 8.13
C VAL A 55 -4.02 24.39 9.21
N VAL A 56 -3.76 25.66 8.95
CA VAL A 56 -4.21 26.75 9.80
C VAL A 56 -5.69 27.01 9.53
N ILE A 57 -6.50 26.90 10.58
CA ILE A 57 -7.94 27.19 10.55
C ILE A 57 -8.26 28.32 11.53
N ALA A 58 -9.33 29.06 11.25
CA ALA A 58 -9.86 30.03 12.21
C ALA A 58 -10.50 29.28 13.39
N ALA A 59 -10.13 29.65 14.61
CA ALA A 59 -10.73 29.12 15.84
C ALA A 59 -11.96 29.94 16.28
N VAL A 60 -12.05 31.18 15.81
CA VAL A 60 -13.12 32.14 16.08
C VAL A 60 -13.52 32.84 14.78
N ASP A 61 -14.67 33.50 14.78
CA ASP A 61 -15.05 34.37 13.67
C ASP A 61 -14.14 35.60 13.63
N ILE A 62 -13.45 35.80 12.51
CA ILE A 62 -12.54 36.93 12.28
C ILE A 62 -13.22 37.91 11.31
N GLN A 63 -13.30 39.18 11.68
CA GLN A 63 -13.93 40.19 10.83
C GLN A 63 -13.02 40.60 9.67
N ALA A 64 -13.63 41.10 8.59
CA ALA A 64 -12.87 41.58 7.44
C ALA A 64 -11.94 42.73 7.86
N ARG A 65 -10.65 42.62 7.51
CA ARG A 65 -9.57 43.59 7.83
C ARG A 65 -9.18 43.65 9.31
N GLU A 66 -9.61 42.69 10.10
CA GLU A 66 -9.10 42.52 11.46
C GLU A 66 -7.72 41.86 11.42
N PRO A 67 -6.70 42.38 12.14
CA PRO A 67 -5.39 41.75 12.21
C PRO A 67 -5.48 40.35 12.83
N ILE A 68 -4.95 39.34 12.14
CA ILE A 68 -4.99 37.96 12.63
C ILE A 68 -3.92 37.75 13.71
N THR A 69 -4.34 37.26 14.87
CA THR A 69 -3.47 36.95 16.01
C THR A 69 -3.42 35.44 16.29
N ILE A 70 -2.42 34.97 17.04
CA ILE A 70 -2.15 33.53 17.23
C ILE A 70 -3.28 32.84 17.99
N ASP A 71 -3.95 33.55 18.90
CA ASP A 71 -5.08 33.07 19.70
C ASP A 71 -6.37 32.90 18.87
N MET A 72 -6.45 33.49 17.68
CA MET A 72 -7.59 33.39 16.77
C MET A 72 -7.50 32.18 15.82
N VAL A 73 -6.36 31.49 15.77
CA VAL A 73 -6.09 30.40 14.83
C VAL A 73 -5.68 29.10 15.52
N SER A 74 -5.98 27.98 14.88
CA SER A 74 -5.62 26.65 15.36
C SER A 74 -5.09 25.78 14.22
N LEU A 75 -4.38 24.71 14.58
CA LEU A 75 -3.87 23.72 13.64
C LEU A 75 -4.78 22.50 13.59
N ALA A 76 -5.37 22.24 12.43
CA ALA A 76 -6.15 21.03 12.17
C ALA A 76 -5.38 20.08 11.24
N GLN A 77 -5.52 18.78 11.46
CA GLN A 77 -5.00 17.76 10.55
C GLN A 77 -6.05 17.45 9.50
N VAL A 78 -5.74 17.71 8.24
CA VAL A 78 -6.66 17.49 7.11
C VAL A 78 -5.98 16.62 6.06
N SER A 79 -6.74 15.84 5.31
CA SER A 79 -6.17 15.08 4.19
C SER A 79 -5.61 16.03 3.15
N SER A 80 -4.40 15.77 2.65
CA SER A 80 -3.80 16.56 1.55
C SER A 80 -4.68 16.64 0.30
N SER A 81 -5.56 15.64 0.10
CA SER A 81 -6.47 15.57 -1.04
C SER A 81 -7.69 16.48 -0.92
N SER A 82 -8.04 16.93 0.29
CA SER A 82 -9.20 17.76 0.57
C SER A 82 -8.82 19.21 0.94
N LEU A 83 -7.59 19.62 0.64
CA LEU A 83 -7.12 20.97 0.94
C LEU A 83 -7.82 22.00 0.04
N PRO A 84 -8.38 23.08 0.62
CA PRO A 84 -8.84 24.22 -0.16
C PRO A 84 -7.67 24.86 -0.94
N PRO A 85 -7.93 25.46 -2.10
CA PRO A 85 -6.95 26.31 -2.77
C PRO A 85 -6.48 27.43 -1.81
N HIS A 86 -5.18 27.70 -1.79
CA HIS A 86 -4.57 28.74 -0.94
C HIS A 86 -4.68 28.50 0.58
N ALA A 87 -4.84 27.25 1.03
CA ALA A 87 -4.75 26.91 2.44
C ALA A 87 -3.34 27.17 3.00
N PHE A 88 -3.27 27.78 4.19
CA PHE A 88 -2.01 28.00 4.90
C PHE A 88 -1.61 26.76 5.68
N LEU A 89 -0.38 26.28 5.47
CA LEU A 89 0.14 25.07 6.12
C LEU A 89 1.00 25.40 7.35
N ARG A 90 1.44 26.65 7.46
CA ARG A 90 2.28 27.14 8.55
C ARG A 90 1.78 28.50 9.04
N LEU A 91 2.00 28.78 10.32
CA LEU A 91 1.66 30.08 10.91
C LEU A 91 2.50 31.23 10.32
N GLU A 92 3.71 30.93 9.84
CA GLU A 92 4.57 31.95 9.19
C GLU A 92 3.97 32.47 7.88
N ASP A 93 3.17 31.66 7.19
CA ASP A 93 2.51 32.04 5.94
C ASP A 93 1.36 33.04 6.16
N LEU A 94 0.86 33.16 7.40
CA LEU A 94 -0.16 34.14 7.78
C LEU A 94 0.40 35.56 7.94
N LYS A 95 1.74 35.72 8.01
CA LYS A 95 2.34 37.02 8.29
C LYS A 95 2.06 38.01 7.15
N GLY A 96 1.21 39.00 7.43
CA GLY A 96 0.87 40.07 6.49
C GLY A 96 -0.59 40.06 6.00
N TYR A 97 -1.42 39.14 6.51
CA TYR A 97 -2.89 39.14 6.38
C TYR A 97 -3.55 39.68 7.64
#